data_AF-A0A928GE53-F1
#
_entry.id   AF-A0A928GE53-F1
#
_cell.length_a   1.000
_cell.length_b   1.000
_cell.length_c   1.000
_cell.angle_alpha   90.00
_cell.angle_beta   90.00
_cell.angle_gamma   90.00
#
_symmetry.space_group_name_H-M   'P 1'
#
loop_
_entity.id
_entity.type
_entity.pdbx_description
1 polymer ?
#
loop_
_entity_poly.entity_id
_entity_poly.type
_entity_poly.pdbx_seq_one_letter_code
_entity_poly.pdbx_strand_id
1 'polypeptide(L)'
;MYKYSYLTHFIDDERHSKGKSSHSVPLLVSCLKNGEDTVSKFSVKDECCINCMFCVFGCVGNRILLTNSFHPKKFCYDITAAEFSELEKTTQKLFKGTFIQLPKVPISQLSVKYKSFESFTAVDETKNIAVWTANAMKFLSTSLEPRLSLEVGLRIYQRDRGGRLDVSLLNTRDKYLFVAETKVDFNHMMAEGRYESQMIAYETELEQVDNGIKRAKFLVIGGRECDLLPSPVIGSTSGPRADLFYSVLRKNHLFFFSANALLALGLRKLYVSINKYSLESLYPIINDKNFVGLLSSGVVTKDGMVIGLDEALQQVNK
;
A
#
# COMPACT_ATOMS: atom_id res chain seq x y z
N MET A 1 4.89 11.75 14.88
CA MET A 1 3.68 11.03 14.42
C MET A 1 2.71 10.95 15.59
N TYR A 2 1.47 11.39 15.41
CA TYR A 2 0.48 11.40 16.47
C TYR A 2 -0.28 10.07 16.50
N LYS A 3 -0.45 9.52 17.71
CA LYS A 3 -1.24 8.32 17.96
C LYS A 3 -2.59 8.73 18.53
N TYR A 4 -3.68 8.27 17.93
CA TYR A 4 -5.02 8.43 18.47
C TYR A 4 -5.32 7.26 19.41
N SER A 5 -5.83 7.55 20.60
CA SER A 5 -6.15 6.49 21.56
C SER A 5 -7.35 5.65 21.13
N TYR A 6 -8.26 6.22 20.34
CA TYR A 6 -9.45 5.54 19.84
C TYR A 6 -9.74 5.97 18.41
N LEU A 7 -10.42 5.10 17.65
CA LEU A 7 -10.84 5.37 16.28
C LEU A 7 -11.79 6.58 16.16
N THR A 8 -12.72 6.75 17.10
CA THR A 8 -13.61 7.92 17.12
C THR A 8 -12.82 9.23 17.24
N HIS A 9 -11.82 9.28 18.12
CA HIS A 9 -10.95 10.46 18.23
C HIS A 9 -10.18 10.75 16.93
N PHE A 10 -9.82 9.71 16.17
CA PHE A 10 -9.21 9.86 14.85
C PHE A 10 -10.21 10.41 13.82
N ILE A 11 -11.48 10.02 13.88
CA ILE A 11 -12.54 10.48 12.97
C ILE A 11 -12.97 11.91 13.28
N ASP A 12 -13.11 12.25 14.56
CA ASP A 12 -13.62 13.53 15.04
C ASP A 12 -12.52 14.58 15.25
N ASP A 13 -11.25 14.16 15.18
CA ASP A 13 -10.06 15.00 15.39
C ASP A 13 -9.92 15.59 16.80
N GLU A 14 -10.47 14.91 17.82
CA GLU A 14 -10.65 15.41 19.19
C GLU A 14 -9.36 15.75 19.98
N ARG A 15 -8.19 15.68 19.36
CA ARG A 15 -6.90 16.07 19.97
C ARG A 15 -6.30 17.36 19.42
N HIS A 16 -6.94 18.00 18.45
CA HIS A 16 -6.35 19.13 17.74
C HIS A 16 -7.11 20.43 17.99
N SER A 17 -6.47 21.35 18.73
CA SER A 17 -6.79 22.77 18.60
C SER A 17 -6.55 23.17 17.14
N LYS A 18 -7.57 23.74 16.50
CA LYS A 18 -7.55 24.17 15.08
C LYS A 18 -6.21 24.86 14.76
N GLY A 19 -5.41 24.31 13.84
CA GLY A 19 -4.24 25.00 13.28
C GLY A 19 -2.88 24.31 13.32
N LYS A 20 -2.74 23.05 13.75
CA LYS A 20 -1.49 22.28 13.58
C LYS A 20 -1.74 21.04 12.72
N SER A 21 -1.27 21.08 11.48
CA SER A 21 -1.41 20.01 10.48
C SER A 21 -1.00 18.65 11.04
N SER A 22 -1.96 17.79 11.32
CA SER A 22 -1.81 16.43 11.87
C SER A 22 -1.33 15.41 10.82
N HIS A 23 -0.57 15.86 9.81
CA HIS A 23 -0.44 15.17 8.52
C HIS A 23 0.96 14.63 8.19
N SER A 24 1.92 14.70 9.10
CA SER A 24 3.28 14.22 8.85
C SER A 24 3.48 12.78 9.33
N VAL A 25 3.40 11.84 8.38
CA VAL A 25 4.07 10.55 8.52
C VAL A 25 5.57 10.83 8.32
N PRO A 26 6.44 10.40 9.24
CA PRO A 26 7.88 10.53 9.06
C PRO A 26 8.30 9.82 7.78
N LEU A 27 8.97 10.58 6.92
CA LEU A 27 9.71 10.04 5.79
C LEU A 27 11.03 9.48 6.34
N LEU A 28 11.14 8.16 6.45
CA LEU A 28 12.42 7.50 6.69
C LEU A 28 12.98 7.07 5.34
N VAL A 29 13.84 7.89 4.74
CA VAL A 29 14.44 7.60 3.43
C VAL A 29 15.96 7.70 3.53
N SER A 30 16.61 6.59 3.84
CA SER A 30 18.08 6.55 3.98
C SER A 30 18.83 6.74 2.66
N CYS A 31 18.17 6.56 1.51
CA CYS A 31 18.79 6.67 0.19
C CYS A 31 18.72 8.07 -0.45
N LEU A 32 18.02 9.04 0.15
CA LEU A 32 18.01 10.42 -0.35
C LEU A 32 19.25 11.18 0.14
N LYS A 33 19.88 11.94 -0.75
CA LYS A 33 20.93 12.91 -0.44
C LYS A 33 20.53 14.28 -0.99
N ASN A 34 21.07 15.36 -0.42
CA ASN A 34 20.92 16.68 -1.01
C ASN A 34 21.50 16.66 -2.44
N GLY A 35 20.78 17.23 -3.39
CA GLY A 35 21.28 17.38 -4.76
C GLY A 35 22.30 18.51 -4.84
N GLU A 36 23.29 18.35 -5.70
CA GLU A 36 24.26 19.41 -6.03
C GLU A 36 23.66 20.45 -6.99
N ASP A 37 22.59 20.07 -7.71
CA ASP A 37 21.84 20.95 -8.61
C ASP A 37 20.82 21.78 -7.81
N THR A 38 20.87 23.10 -8.01
CA THR A 38 19.92 24.08 -7.45
C THR A 38 18.46 23.80 -7.79
N VAL A 39 18.19 23.10 -8.89
CA VAL A 39 16.83 22.76 -9.35
C VAL A 39 16.34 21.48 -8.66
N SER A 40 17.14 20.42 -8.63
CA SER A 40 16.81 19.18 -7.93
C SER A 40 17.38 19.18 -6.51
N LYS A 41 16.59 19.68 -5.54
CA LYS A 41 17.00 19.75 -4.11
C LYS A 41 17.49 18.43 -3.51
N PHE A 42 17.11 17.29 -4.10
CA PHE A 42 17.50 15.96 -3.65
C PHE A 42 17.85 15.05 -4.82
N SER A 43 18.72 14.08 -4.58
CA SER A 43 19.03 12.96 -5.47
C SER A 43 19.01 11.64 -4.70
N VAL A 44 18.98 10.51 -5.40
CA VAL A 44 19.08 9.18 -4.80
C VAL A 44 20.53 8.70 -4.87
N LYS A 45 20.98 8.03 -3.81
CA LYS A 45 22.17 7.18 -3.83
C LYS A 45 21.81 5.89 -4.54
N ASP A 46 22.06 5.82 -5.84
CA ASP A 46 21.64 4.70 -6.71
C ASP A 46 22.09 3.34 -6.16
N GLU A 47 23.28 3.28 -5.56
CA GLU A 47 23.84 2.09 -4.92
C GLU A 47 23.01 1.55 -3.74
N CYS A 48 22.15 2.39 -3.14
CA CYS A 48 21.27 2.07 -2.02
C CYS A 48 19.78 2.02 -2.42
N CYS A 49 19.44 2.25 -3.70
CA CYS A 49 18.06 2.39 -4.13
C CYS A 49 17.38 1.03 -4.29
N ILE A 50 16.44 0.74 -3.40
CA ILE A 50 15.58 -0.45 -3.45
C ILE A 50 14.29 -0.25 -4.24
N ASN A 51 14.14 0.89 -4.92
CA ASN A 51 12.96 1.26 -5.70
C ASN A 51 11.65 1.25 -4.88
N CYS A 52 11.69 1.66 -3.60
CA CYS A 52 10.50 1.77 -2.74
C CYS A 52 9.61 2.98 -3.03
N MET A 53 10.04 3.86 -3.95
CA MET A 53 9.32 5.07 -4.38
C MET A 53 9.04 6.12 -3.29
N PHE A 54 9.73 6.06 -2.14
CA PHE A 54 9.63 7.13 -1.13
C PHE A 54 10.07 8.51 -1.62
N CYS A 55 10.94 8.56 -2.62
CA CYS A 55 11.37 9.78 -3.26
C CYS A 55 10.22 10.57 -3.91
N VAL A 56 9.11 9.92 -4.28
CA VAL A 56 7.91 10.60 -4.82
C VAL A 56 7.40 11.65 -3.83
N PHE A 57 7.35 11.31 -2.54
CA PHE A 57 6.87 12.21 -1.48
C PHE A 57 7.83 13.37 -1.17
N GLY A 58 9.10 13.23 -1.52
CA GLY A 58 10.10 14.27 -1.35
C GLY A 58 10.04 15.35 -2.44
N CYS A 59 9.29 15.11 -3.52
CA CYS A 59 9.24 16.02 -4.66
C CYS A 59 7.89 16.73 -4.80
N VAL A 60 7.93 18.06 -4.88
CA VAL A 60 6.71 18.87 -5.09
C VAL A 60 6.04 18.48 -6.40
N GLY A 61 4.73 18.21 -6.32
CA GLY A 61 3.94 17.78 -7.48
C GLY A 61 4.25 16.37 -7.98
N ASN A 62 5.00 15.56 -7.22
CA ASN A 62 5.32 14.16 -7.56
C ASN A 62 6.06 14.02 -8.91
N ARG A 63 6.80 15.05 -9.32
CA ARG A 63 7.47 15.13 -10.62
C ARG A 63 8.76 14.34 -10.64
N ILE A 64 8.67 13.04 -10.87
CA ILE A 64 9.81 12.12 -10.96
C ILE A 64 9.83 11.47 -12.34
N LEU A 65 10.99 11.44 -12.99
CA LEU A 65 11.20 10.65 -14.20
C LEU A 65 11.78 9.29 -13.80
N LEU A 66 11.18 8.22 -14.30
CA LEU A 66 11.69 6.86 -14.12
C LEU A 66 12.32 6.33 -15.42
N THR A 67 13.11 5.27 -15.28
CA THR A 67 13.44 4.39 -16.40
C THR A 67 12.27 3.43 -16.69
N ASN A 68 12.34 2.71 -17.81
CA ASN A 68 11.37 1.64 -18.13
C ASN A 68 11.43 0.45 -17.16
N SER A 69 12.45 0.37 -16.30
CA SER A 69 12.53 -0.59 -15.20
C SER A 69 12.05 0.03 -13.87
N PHE A 70 11.32 1.14 -13.91
CA PHE A 70 10.82 1.87 -12.73
C PHE A 70 11.93 2.41 -11.80
N HIS A 71 13.15 2.55 -12.29
CA HIS A 71 14.23 3.15 -11.50
C HIS A 71 14.17 4.67 -11.55
N PRO A 72 14.27 5.40 -10.43
CA PRO A 72 14.39 6.85 -10.44
C PRO A 72 15.54 7.35 -11.32
N LYS A 73 15.26 8.27 -12.24
CA LYS A 73 16.24 8.88 -13.17
C LYS A 73 16.43 10.37 -12.93
N LYS A 74 15.35 11.13 -12.76
CA LYS A 74 15.39 12.57 -12.43
C LYS A 74 14.32 12.93 -11.40
N PHE A 75 14.59 13.90 -10.55
CA PHE A 75 13.72 14.34 -9.47
C PHE A 75 13.34 15.81 -9.66
N CYS A 76 12.10 16.15 -9.34
CA CYS A 76 11.56 17.51 -9.47
C CYS A 76 11.79 18.10 -10.85
N TYR A 77 11.52 17.25 -11.83
CA TYR A 77 11.80 17.46 -13.22
C TYR A 77 10.50 17.58 -14.01
N ASP A 78 10.41 18.59 -14.85
CA ASP A 78 9.27 18.76 -15.76
C ASP A 78 9.38 17.73 -16.90
N ILE A 79 8.67 16.62 -16.72
CA ILE A 79 8.64 15.49 -17.65
C ILE A 79 8.04 15.96 -18.98
N THR A 80 8.75 15.72 -20.07
CA THR A 80 8.26 16.03 -21.42
C THR A 80 7.10 15.10 -21.82
N ALA A 81 6.27 15.53 -22.77
CA ALA A 81 5.17 14.70 -23.26
C ALA A 81 5.64 13.34 -23.83
N ALA A 82 6.82 13.31 -24.46
CA ALA A 82 7.41 12.08 -25.00
C ALA A 82 7.83 11.11 -23.88
N GLU A 83 8.54 11.61 -22.86
CA GLU A 83 8.93 10.81 -21.68
C GLU A 83 7.71 10.30 -20.91
N PHE A 84 6.67 11.13 -20.78
CA PHE A 84 5.42 10.72 -20.14
C PHE A 84 4.74 9.59 -20.93
N SER A 85 4.63 9.72 -22.25
CA SER A 85 4.02 8.68 -23.11
C SER A 85 4.78 7.35 -23.06
N GLU A 86 6.10 7.39 -22.96
CA GLU A 86 6.92 6.18 -22.80
C GLU A 86 6.63 5.47 -21.45
N LEU A 87 6.60 6.24 -20.36
CA LEU A 87 6.29 5.72 -19.02
C LEU A 87 4.83 5.25 -18.90
N GLU A 88 3.91 5.93 -19.56
CA GLU A 88 2.52 5.49 -19.67
C GLU A 88 2.44 4.10 -20.31
N LYS A 89 3.09 3.90 -21.48
CA LYS A 89 3.12 2.58 -22.16
C LYS A 89 3.71 1.48 -21.28
N THR A 90 4.78 1.79 -20.54
CA THR A 90 5.43 0.84 -19.63
C THR A 90 4.52 0.50 -18.45
N THR A 91 3.94 1.50 -17.79
CA THR A 91 3.04 1.29 -16.64
C THR A 91 1.72 0.66 -17.03
N GLN A 92 1.24 0.84 -18.27
CA GLN A 92 0.05 0.17 -18.80
C GLN A 92 0.17 -1.36 -18.90
N LYS A 93 1.36 -1.93 -18.72
CA LYS A 93 1.59 -3.37 -18.65
C LYS A 93 1.37 -3.95 -17.24
N LEU A 94 1.33 -3.12 -16.21
CA LEU A 94 1.07 -3.55 -14.84
C LEU A 94 -0.36 -4.10 -14.70
N PHE A 95 -0.56 -5.04 -13.77
CA PHE A 95 -1.84 -5.73 -13.54
C PHE A 95 -2.36 -6.51 -14.76
N LYS A 96 -1.46 -7.11 -15.56
CA LYS A 96 -1.78 -7.93 -16.74
C LYS A 96 -1.11 -9.31 -16.73
N GLY A 97 -1.19 -10.00 -15.59
CA GLY A 97 -0.74 -11.39 -15.42
C GLY A 97 0.73 -11.56 -15.01
N THR A 98 1.54 -10.50 -15.03
CA THR A 98 2.97 -10.56 -14.66
C THR A 98 3.29 -9.66 -13.48
N PHE A 99 4.12 -10.13 -12.56
CA PHE A 99 4.59 -9.30 -11.45
C PHE A 99 5.44 -8.12 -11.92
N ILE A 100 5.36 -7.02 -11.18
CA ILE A 100 6.26 -5.90 -11.34
C ILE A 100 7.71 -6.33 -11.10
N GLN A 101 8.59 -5.99 -12.03
CA GLN A 101 10.02 -6.23 -11.90
C GLN A 101 10.71 -4.95 -11.45
N LEU A 102 11.12 -4.92 -10.19
CA LEU A 102 11.90 -3.82 -9.62
C LEU A 102 13.40 -4.17 -9.63
N PRO A 103 14.28 -3.21 -9.98
CA PRO A 103 15.72 -3.40 -9.86
C PRO A 103 16.09 -3.74 -8.41
N LYS A 104 17.10 -4.61 -8.27
CA LYS A 104 17.66 -5.01 -6.98
C LYS A 104 19.04 -4.40 -6.83
N VAL A 105 19.39 -4.03 -5.61
CA VAL A 105 20.75 -3.59 -5.27
C VAL A 105 21.70 -4.76 -5.52
N PRO A 106 22.82 -4.56 -6.23
CA PRO A 106 23.80 -5.61 -6.48
C PRO A 106 24.28 -6.28 -5.18
N ILE A 107 24.56 -7.59 -5.27
CA ILE A 107 25.06 -8.38 -4.13
C ILE A 107 26.38 -7.80 -3.61
N SER A 108 27.23 -7.29 -4.51
CA SER A 108 28.53 -6.68 -4.21
C SER A 108 28.46 -5.49 -3.24
N GLN A 109 27.32 -4.81 -3.11
CA GLN A 109 27.15 -3.66 -2.22
C GLN A 109 26.86 -4.06 -0.76
N LEU A 110 27.79 -4.77 -0.10
CA LEU A 110 27.59 -5.43 1.20
C LEU A 110 27.09 -4.51 2.33
N SER A 111 27.40 -3.22 2.29
CA SER A 111 27.00 -2.23 3.31
C SER A 111 25.51 -1.85 3.28
N VAL A 112 24.78 -2.21 2.21
CA VAL A 112 23.39 -1.82 2.04
C VAL A 112 22.48 -2.78 2.80
N LYS A 113 21.77 -2.24 3.81
CA LYS A 113 20.88 -2.99 4.71
C LYS A 113 19.79 -3.79 3.99
N TYR A 114 19.19 -3.23 2.94
CA TYR A 114 18.09 -3.85 2.19
C TYR A 114 18.46 -3.94 0.70
N LYS A 115 18.24 -5.09 0.08
CA LYS A 115 18.66 -5.35 -1.31
C LYS A 115 17.53 -5.20 -2.33
N SER A 116 16.29 -5.19 -1.87
CA SER A 116 15.09 -5.02 -2.69
C SER A 116 13.95 -4.46 -1.84
N PHE A 117 12.91 -3.98 -2.51
CA PHE A 117 11.67 -3.56 -1.86
C PHE A 117 11.02 -4.69 -1.03
N GLU A 118 11.06 -5.92 -1.54
CA GLU A 118 10.60 -7.12 -0.82
C GLU A 118 11.38 -7.33 0.49
N SER A 119 12.73 -7.24 0.44
CA SER A 119 13.57 -7.39 1.63
C SER A 119 13.41 -6.25 2.64
N PHE A 120 12.99 -5.06 2.18
CA PHE A 120 12.71 -3.94 3.06
C PHE A 120 11.41 -4.14 3.82
N THR A 121 10.35 -4.55 3.13
CA THR A 121 9.03 -4.76 3.75
C THR A 121 8.97 -5.98 4.66
N ALA A 122 9.83 -6.99 4.44
CA ALA A 122 9.89 -8.24 5.22
C ALA A 122 10.59 -8.18 6.59
N VAL A 123 11.04 -7.01 7.06
CA VAL A 123 11.94 -6.93 8.24
C VAL A 123 11.30 -6.35 9.49
N ASP A 124 10.64 -5.20 9.39
CA ASP A 124 10.07 -4.49 10.56
C ASP A 124 8.67 -3.97 10.21
N GLU A 125 7.66 -4.52 10.89
CA GLU A 125 6.26 -4.17 10.65
C GLU A 125 6.03 -2.67 10.87
N THR A 126 6.45 -2.17 12.02
CA THR A 126 6.16 -0.80 12.48
C THR A 126 7.03 0.27 11.82
N LYS A 127 8.29 -0.03 11.51
CA LYS A 127 9.26 0.96 11.00
C LYS A 127 9.42 0.92 9.48
N ASN A 128 9.13 -0.21 8.84
CA ASN A 128 9.24 -0.36 7.39
C ASN A 128 7.84 -0.39 6.75
N ILE A 129 7.14 -1.53 6.77
CA ILE A 129 5.93 -1.71 5.95
C ILE A 129 4.76 -0.83 6.41
N ALA A 130 4.50 -0.62 7.70
CA ALA A 130 3.42 0.25 8.17
C ALA A 130 3.64 1.71 7.77
N VAL A 131 4.86 2.23 8.01
CA VAL A 131 5.24 3.59 7.57
C VAL A 131 5.19 3.72 6.06
N TRP A 132 5.64 2.70 5.32
CA TRP A 132 5.58 2.71 3.87
C TRP A 132 4.15 2.71 3.35
N THR A 133 3.31 1.84 3.91
CA THR A 133 1.89 1.69 3.57
C THR A 133 1.15 2.99 3.83
N ALA A 134 1.38 3.65 4.96
CA ALA A 134 0.75 4.94 5.25
C ALA A 134 1.07 6.00 4.20
N ASN A 135 2.33 6.12 3.80
CA ASN A 135 2.72 7.04 2.73
C ASN A 135 2.09 6.63 1.39
N ALA A 136 2.13 5.35 1.02
CA ALA A 136 1.49 4.84 -0.19
C ALA A 136 -0.02 5.13 -0.21
N MET A 137 -0.72 4.86 0.89
CA MET A 137 -2.15 5.16 1.03
C MET A 137 -2.42 6.67 0.92
N LYS A 138 -1.58 7.51 1.53
CA LYS A 138 -1.66 8.98 1.40
C LYS A 138 -1.57 9.41 -0.07
N PHE A 139 -0.59 8.88 -0.79
CA PHE A 139 -0.40 9.17 -2.21
C PHE A 139 -1.58 8.68 -3.05
N LEU A 140 -2.10 7.51 -2.73
CA LEU A 140 -3.17 6.86 -3.48
C LEU A 140 -4.55 7.48 -3.24
N SER A 141 -4.77 8.17 -2.12
CA SER A 141 -6.03 8.90 -1.88
C SER A 141 -6.28 9.99 -2.92
N THR A 142 -7.54 10.18 -3.31
CA THR A 142 -7.99 11.32 -4.12
C THR A 142 -8.03 12.63 -3.34
N SER A 143 -8.02 12.58 -2.01
CA SER A 143 -7.90 13.77 -1.17
C SER A 143 -6.48 14.34 -1.23
N LEU A 144 -6.38 15.67 -1.28
CA LEU A 144 -5.08 16.37 -1.17
C LEU A 144 -4.57 16.40 0.27
N GLU A 145 -5.49 16.35 1.24
CA GLU A 145 -5.19 16.42 2.67
C GLU A 145 -5.95 15.32 3.45
N PRO A 146 -5.73 14.03 3.12
CA PRO A 146 -6.33 12.95 3.89
C PRO A 146 -5.74 12.97 5.31
N ARG A 147 -6.58 12.69 6.31
CA ARG A 147 -6.09 12.46 7.67
C ARG A 147 -5.48 11.06 7.71
N LEU A 148 -4.31 10.92 8.32
CA LEU A 148 -3.56 9.67 8.34
C LEU A 148 -2.93 9.47 9.72
N SER A 149 -3.01 8.25 10.24
CA SER A 149 -2.41 7.90 11.52
C SER A 149 -1.89 6.46 11.49
N LEU A 150 -0.87 6.18 12.30
CA LEU A 150 -0.47 4.82 12.64
C LEU A 150 -0.88 4.49 14.07
N GLU A 151 -1.05 3.20 14.34
CA GLU A 151 -1.31 2.66 15.68
C GLU A 151 -2.53 3.33 16.35
N VAL A 152 -3.64 3.46 15.62
CA VAL A 152 -4.90 3.99 16.16
C VAL A 152 -5.52 2.95 17.09
N GLY A 153 -5.74 3.30 18.35
CA GLY A 153 -6.31 2.38 19.33
C GLY A 153 -7.77 2.03 19.06
N LEU A 154 -8.19 0.86 19.53
CA LEU A 154 -9.54 0.31 19.44
C LEU A 154 -10.05 -0.15 20.81
N ARG A 155 -11.35 -0.04 21.05
CA ARG A 155 -12.03 -0.45 22.29
C ARG A 155 -12.44 -1.93 22.24
N ILE A 156 -11.46 -2.80 22.09
CA ILE A 156 -11.69 -4.25 22.09
C ILE A 156 -11.72 -4.75 23.53
N TYR A 157 -12.90 -4.77 24.15
CA TYR A 157 -13.11 -5.16 25.57
C TYR A 157 -12.65 -6.59 25.90
N GLN A 158 -12.51 -7.45 24.90
CA GLN A 158 -12.13 -8.86 25.05
C GLN A 158 -10.59 -9.08 25.07
N ARG A 159 -9.77 -8.01 24.99
CA ARG A 159 -8.30 -8.12 24.93
C ARG A 159 -7.63 -7.20 25.97
N ASP A 160 -6.69 -7.75 26.75
CA ASP A 160 -5.98 -7.06 27.85
C ASP A 160 -5.22 -5.77 27.47
N ARG A 161 -4.89 -5.59 26.19
CA ARG A 161 -4.20 -4.38 25.67
C ARG A 161 -5.03 -3.59 24.66
N GLY A 162 -6.32 -3.89 24.54
CA GLY A 162 -7.16 -3.43 23.43
C GLY A 162 -6.65 -3.93 22.07
N GLY A 163 -7.12 -3.32 20.99
CA GLY A 163 -6.59 -3.49 19.64
C GLY A 163 -5.91 -2.21 19.15
N ARG A 164 -5.09 -2.30 18.11
CA ARG A 164 -4.54 -1.14 17.40
C ARG A 164 -4.59 -1.40 15.91
N LEU A 165 -5.04 -0.41 15.16
CA LEU A 165 -4.95 -0.40 13.70
C LEU A 165 -3.56 0.07 13.30
N ASP A 166 -2.86 -0.72 12.49
CA ASP A 166 -1.52 -0.36 12.03
C ASP A 166 -1.53 0.95 11.25
N VAL A 167 -2.41 1.09 10.27
CA VAL A 167 -2.55 2.29 9.42
C VAL A 167 -4.03 2.65 9.28
N SER A 168 -4.36 3.93 9.46
CA SER A 168 -5.70 4.46 9.19
C SER A 168 -5.61 5.72 8.34
N LEU A 169 -6.39 5.78 7.26
CA LEU A 169 -6.54 6.93 6.39
C LEU A 169 -8.02 7.33 6.28
N LEU A 170 -8.32 8.60 6.52
CA LEU A 170 -9.64 9.18 6.32
C LEU A 170 -9.57 10.24 5.23
N ASN A 171 -10.19 9.98 4.09
CA ASN A 171 -10.55 11.00 3.13
C ASN A 171 -11.73 11.80 3.71
N THR A 172 -11.42 12.96 4.27
CA THR A 172 -12.39 13.83 4.96
C THR A 172 -13.42 14.46 4.03
N ARG A 173 -13.08 14.63 2.75
CA ARG A 173 -13.95 15.20 1.71
C ARG A 173 -15.04 14.22 1.30
N ASP A 174 -14.64 13.02 0.94
CA ASP A 174 -15.54 12.01 0.36
C ASP A 174 -16.01 10.97 1.39
N LYS A 175 -15.60 11.14 2.66
CA LYS A 175 -15.96 10.30 3.81
C LYS A 175 -15.61 8.82 3.61
N TYR A 176 -14.42 8.54 3.10
CA TYR A 176 -13.86 7.19 3.05
C TYR A 176 -12.85 6.95 4.17
N LEU A 177 -13.09 5.95 4.99
CA LEU A 177 -12.16 5.42 5.99
C LEU A 177 -11.53 4.12 5.46
N PHE A 178 -10.22 4.16 5.23
CA PHE A 178 -9.41 3.00 4.89
C PHE A 178 -8.56 2.58 6.08
N VAL A 179 -8.62 1.29 6.41
CA VAL A 179 -7.87 0.69 7.50
C VAL A 179 -7.01 -0.43 6.95
N ALA A 180 -5.70 -0.36 7.18
CA ALA A 180 -4.78 -1.42 6.79
C ALA A 180 -4.13 -2.05 8.02
N GLU A 181 -4.18 -3.38 8.09
CA GLU A 181 -3.35 -4.20 8.97
C GLU A 181 -2.16 -4.69 8.15
N THR A 182 -0.95 -4.43 8.62
CA THR A 182 0.27 -4.77 7.89
C THR A 182 0.87 -6.07 8.39
N LYS A 183 1.54 -6.81 7.50
CA LYS A 183 2.29 -8.02 7.82
C LYS A 183 3.59 -8.03 7.03
N VAL A 184 4.71 -8.31 7.72
CA VAL A 184 6.06 -8.24 7.12
C VAL A 184 6.20 -9.13 5.89
N ASP A 185 5.75 -10.38 5.98
CA ASP A 185 5.64 -11.29 4.85
C ASP A 185 4.62 -12.40 5.11
N PHE A 186 4.30 -13.14 4.05
CA PHE A 186 3.33 -14.20 4.05
C PHE A 186 3.67 -15.34 5.02
N ASN A 187 4.93 -15.78 5.07
CA ASN A 187 5.32 -16.95 5.85
C ASN A 187 5.26 -16.67 7.35
N HIS A 188 5.73 -15.51 7.79
CA HIS A 188 5.62 -15.09 9.19
C HIS A 188 4.16 -14.91 9.59
N MET A 189 3.35 -14.23 8.76
CA MET A 189 1.91 -14.06 9.00
C MET A 189 1.18 -15.40 9.20
N MET A 190 1.44 -16.37 8.32
CA MET A 190 0.81 -17.69 8.39
C MET A 190 1.30 -18.53 9.56
N ALA A 191 2.55 -18.36 10.00
CA ALA A 191 3.08 -19.03 11.17
C ALA A 191 2.49 -18.48 12.48
N GLU A 192 2.24 -17.17 12.57
CA GLU A 192 1.62 -16.56 13.74
C GLU A 192 0.12 -16.86 13.84
N GLY A 193 -0.59 -16.92 12.70
CA GLY A 193 -2.02 -17.23 12.64
C GLY A 193 -2.94 -16.20 13.31
N ARG A 194 -2.42 -15.03 13.69
CA ARG A 194 -3.17 -14.01 14.46
C ARG A 194 -3.97 -13.03 13.61
N TYR A 195 -3.58 -12.85 12.35
CA TYR A 195 -4.15 -11.84 11.44
C TYR A 195 -5.67 -11.99 11.28
N GLU A 196 -6.20 -13.22 11.21
CA GLU A 196 -7.65 -13.48 11.10
C GLU A 196 -8.38 -12.89 12.31
N SER A 197 -7.95 -13.25 13.51
CA SER A 197 -8.58 -12.78 14.76
C SER A 197 -8.52 -11.27 14.93
N GLN A 198 -7.45 -10.62 14.44
CA GLN A 198 -7.31 -9.16 14.46
C GLN A 198 -8.31 -8.52 13.50
N MET A 199 -8.36 -8.97 12.25
CA MET A 199 -9.25 -8.43 11.23
C MET A 199 -10.73 -8.59 11.56
N ILE A 200 -11.11 -9.71 12.20
CA ILE A 200 -12.47 -9.93 12.70
C ILE A 200 -12.78 -8.93 13.82
N ALA A 201 -11.91 -8.79 14.81
CA ALA A 201 -12.15 -7.92 15.95
C ALA A 201 -12.23 -6.43 15.56
N TYR A 202 -11.52 -6.02 14.51
CA TYR A 202 -11.62 -4.65 13.98
C TYR A 202 -12.98 -4.36 13.35
N GLU A 203 -13.68 -5.37 12.81
CA GLU A 203 -15.00 -5.17 12.19
C GLU A 203 -16.01 -4.61 13.20
N THR A 204 -16.04 -5.20 14.39
CA THR A 204 -16.99 -4.83 15.46
C THR A 204 -16.83 -3.37 15.90
N GLU A 205 -15.61 -2.84 15.86
CA GLU A 205 -15.34 -1.44 16.17
C GLU A 205 -15.66 -0.54 14.98
N LEU A 206 -15.35 -0.98 13.76
CA LEU A 206 -15.66 -0.24 12.54
C LEU A 206 -17.18 -0.15 12.30
N GLU A 207 -17.98 -1.09 12.80
CA GLU A 207 -19.45 -1.08 12.73
C GLU A 207 -20.07 0.01 13.62
N GLN A 208 -19.34 0.46 14.65
CA GLN A 208 -19.77 1.54 15.54
C GLN A 208 -19.45 2.94 14.98
N VAL A 209 -18.70 3.01 13.88
CA VAL A 209 -18.41 4.26 13.17
C VAL A 209 -19.69 4.77 12.49
N ASP A 210 -19.83 6.10 12.41
CA ASP A 210 -20.93 6.78 11.72
C ASP A 210 -21.25 6.15 10.35
N ASN A 211 -22.52 5.79 10.15
CA ASN A 211 -23.07 5.24 8.91
C ASN A 211 -22.83 6.12 7.68
N GLY A 212 -22.56 7.42 7.87
CA GLY A 212 -22.17 8.35 6.80
C GLY A 212 -20.75 8.15 6.26
N ILE A 213 -19.93 7.30 6.89
CA ILE A 213 -18.54 7.04 6.50
C ILE A 213 -18.45 5.69 5.78
N LYS A 214 -18.06 5.71 4.52
CA LYS A 214 -17.73 4.50 3.76
C LYS A 214 -16.44 3.92 4.28
N ARG A 215 -16.46 2.66 4.71
CA ARG A 215 -15.33 1.98 5.34
C ARG A 215 -14.82 0.81 4.52
N ALA A 216 -13.51 0.63 4.49
CA ALA A 216 -12.84 -0.51 3.89
C ALA A 216 -11.65 -0.90 4.77
N LYS A 217 -11.55 -2.20 5.08
CA LYS A 217 -10.42 -2.77 5.80
C LYS A 217 -9.72 -3.80 4.92
N PHE A 218 -8.41 -3.87 5.00
CA PHE A 218 -7.64 -4.84 4.22
C PHE A 218 -6.30 -5.16 4.88
N LEU A 219 -5.72 -6.28 4.50
CA LEU A 219 -4.34 -6.62 4.81
C LEU A 219 -3.39 -5.94 3.82
N VAL A 220 -2.21 -5.54 4.27
CA VAL A 220 -1.08 -5.18 3.38
C VAL A 220 0.11 -6.06 3.73
N ILE A 221 0.53 -6.89 2.78
CA ILE A 221 1.52 -7.94 3.01
C ILE A 221 2.79 -7.62 2.23
N GLY A 222 3.92 -7.57 2.94
CA GLY A 222 5.24 -7.35 2.37
C GLY A 222 5.92 -8.63 1.91
N GLY A 223 7.24 -8.53 1.70
CA GLY A 223 8.06 -9.66 1.30
C GLY A 223 7.84 -10.08 -0.14
N ARG A 224 8.04 -11.37 -0.41
CA ARG A 224 7.98 -11.92 -1.77
C ARG A 224 6.53 -12.04 -2.22
N GLU A 225 6.20 -11.34 -3.29
CA GLU A 225 4.82 -11.33 -3.78
C GLU A 225 4.36 -12.69 -4.34
N CYS A 226 5.28 -13.50 -4.88
CA CYS A 226 4.97 -14.84 -5.38
C CYS A 226 4.41 -15.79 -4.29
N ASP A 227 4.74 -15.54 -3.02
CA ASP A 227 4.26 -16.34 -1.89
C ASP A 227 2.75 -16.14 -1.65
N LEU A 228 2.16 -15.09 -2.24
CA LEU A 228 0.75 -14.74 -2.15
C LEU A 228 -0.09 -15.32 -3.31
N LEU A 229 0.50 -16.02 -4.29
CA LEU A 229 -0.28 -16.59 -5.39
C LEU A 229 -1.17 -17.76 -4.92
N PRO A 230 -2.44 -17.83 -5.39
CA PRO A 230 -3.29 -18.97 -5.11
C PRO A 230 -2.72 -20.25 -5.75
N SER A 231 -2.92 -21.39 -5.10
CA SER A 231 -2.64 -22.69 -5.72
C SER A 231 -3.78 -23.04 -6.70
N PRO A 232 -3.51 -23.66 -7.87
CA PRO A 232 -2.22 -24.10 -8.40
C PRO A 232 -1.63 -23.12 -9.43
N VAL A 233 -1.81 -21.80 -9.27
CA VAL A 233 -1.32 -20.81 -10.25
C VAL A 233 0.20 -20.95 -10.39
N ILE A 234 0.67 -21.00 -11.65
CA ILE A 234 2.10 -21.13 -11.98
C ILE A 234 2.88 -20.01 -11.29
N GLY A 235 3.94 -20.38 -10.56
CA GLY A 235 4.76 -19.45 -9.78
C GLY A 235 4.34 -19.31 -8.31
N SER A 236 3.25 -19.94 -7.87
CA SER A 236 2.93 -20.06 -6.44
C SER A 236 3.98 -20.92 -5.73
N THR A 237 4.51 -20.38 -4.63
CA THR A 237 5.60 -20.98 -3.82
C THR A 237 5.12 -21.52 -2.48
N SER A 238 3.86 -21.28 -2.12
CA SER A 238 3.33 -21.48 -0.77
C SER A 238 2.40 -22.68 -0.61
N GLY A 239 1.95 -23.30 -1.72
CA GLY A 239 1.18 -24.54 -1.73
C GLY A 239 0.01 -24.56 -0.73
N PRO A 240 -0.07 -25.54 0.20
CA PRO A 240 -1.18 -25.66 1.16
C PRO A 240 -1.41 -24.45 2.06
N ARG A 241 -0.36 -23.65 2.35
CA ARG A 241 -0.54 -22.42 3.15
C ARG A 241 -1.31 -21.36 2.38
N ALA A 242 -1.11 -21.28 1.06
CA ALA A 242 -1.90 -20.39 0.21
C ALA A 242 -3.38 -20.82 0.25
N ASP A 243 -3.67 -22.11 0.16
CA ASP A 243 -5.05 -22.62 0.21
C ASP A 243 -5.75 -22.25 1.52
N LEU A 244 -5.06 -22.41 2.65
CA LEU A 244 -5.55 -21.98 3.95
C LEU A 244 -5.79 -20.47 3.99
N PHE A 245 -4.82 -19.67 3.56
CA PHE A 245 -4.94 -18.21 3.51
C PHE A 245 -6.16 -17.77 2.70
N TYR A 246 -6.31 -18.25 1.47
CA TYR A 246 -7.43 -17.91 0.62
C TYR A 246 -8.77 -18.42 1.16
N SER A 247 -8.79 -19.55 1.87
CA SER A 247 -10.00 -20.03 2.56
C SER A 247 -10.45 -19.07 3.66
N VAL A 248 -9.50 -18.54 4.44
CA VAL A 248 -9.76 -17.56 5.50
C VAL A 248 -10.26 -16.24 4.92
N LEU A 249 -9.64 -15.77 3.84
CA LEU A 249 -10.07 -14.54 3.15
C LEU A 249 -11.52 -14.64 2.67
N ARG A 250 -11.87 -15.74 1.97
CA ARG A 250 -13.24 -15.97 1.48
C ARG A 250 -14.25 -16.04 2.62
N LYS A 251 -13.94 -16.83 3.65
CA LYS A 251 -14.83 -17.09 4.79
C LYS A 251 -15.15 -15.80 5.55
N ASN A 252 -14.16 -14.93 5.75
CA ASN A 252 -14.29 -13.73 6.56
C ASN A 252 -14.45 -12.44 5.74
N HIS A 253 -14.64 -12.56 4.42
CA HIS A 253 -14.75 -11.43 3.48
C HIS A 253 -13.61 -10.42 3.64
N LEU A 254 -12.37 -10.93 3.74
CA LEU A 254 -11.18 -10.11 3.87
C LEU A 254 -10.54 -9.89 2.51
N PHE A 255 -10.04 -8.67 2.30
CA PHE A 255 -9.25 -8.28 1.15
C PHE A 255 -7.78 -8.08 1.54
N PHE A 256 -6.85 -8.37 0.64
CA PHE A 256 -5.43 -8.02 0.84
C PHE A 256 -4.84 -7.26 -0.35
N PHE A 257 -3.83 -6.46 -0.07
CA PHE A 257 -2.89 -5.94 -1.06
C PHE A 257 -1.52 -6.53 -0.78
N SER A 258 -0.78 -6.92 -1.82
CA SER A 258 0.66 -6.98 -1.68
C SER A 258 1.23 -5.56 -1.62
N ALA A 259 2.36 -5.37 -0.95
CA ALA A 259 3.07 -4.08 -0.99
C ALA A 259 3.44 -3.70 -2.43
N ASN A 260 3.83 -4.67 -3.26
CA ASN A 260 4.14 -4.48 -4.67
C ASN A 260 2.93 -3.99 -5.48
N ALA A 261 1.71 -4.44 -5.16
CA ALA A 261 0.49 -3.98 -5.80
C ALA A 261 0.20 -2.51 -5.51
N LEU A 262 0.34 -2.06 -4.24
CA LEU A 262 0.18 -0.65 -3.89
C LEU A 262 1.21 0.23 -4.61
N LEU A 263 2.45 -0.25 -4.74
CA LEU A 263 3.49 0.44 -5.50
C LEU A 263 3.12 0.53 -6.99
N ALA A 264 2.71 -0.59 -7.61
CA ALA A 264 2.26 -0.64 -9.00
C ALA A 264 1.04 0.26 -9.25
N LEU A 265 0.12 0.34 -8.29
CA LEU A 265 -1.03 1.24 -8.34
C LEU A 265 -0.58 2.70 -8.29
N GLY A 266 0.42 3.02 -7.46
CA GLY A 266 1.02 4.36 -7.41
C GLY A 266 1.66 4.74 -8.75
N LEU A 267 2.35 3.81 -9.41
CA LEU A 267 2.90 4.04 -10.75
C LEU A 267 1.81 4.32 -11.80
N ARG A 268 0.71 3.55 -11.76
CA ARG A 268 -0.46 3.77 -12.63
C ARG A 268 -1.13 5.12 -12.35
N LYS A 269 -1.22 5.51 -11.07
CA LYS A 269 -1.73 6.82 -10.66
C LYS A 269 -0.90 7.95 -11.24
N LEU A 270 0.43 7.81 -11.17
CA LEU A 270 1.37 8.85 -11.58
C LEU A 270 1.42 9.06 -13.10
N TYR A 271 1.41 7.97 -13.88
CA TYR A 271 1.69 8.02 -15.33
C TYR A 271 0.52 7.67 -16.23
N VAL A 272 -0.62 7.24 -15.69
CA VAL A 272 -1.79 6.89 -16.51
C VAL A 272 -3.00 7.75 -16.12
N SER A 273 -3.39 7.74 -14.85
CA SER A 273 -4.52 8.55 -14.40
C SER A 273 -4.56 8.72 -12.89
N ILE A 274 -4.50 9.97 -12.44
CA ILE A 274 -4.53 10.34 -11.03
C ILE A 274 -5.83 9.87 -10.34
N ASN A 275 -6.96 9.98 -11.03
CA ASN A 275 -8.27 9.69 -10.43
C ASN A 275 -8.66 8.21 -10.55
N LYS A 276 -8.29 7.55 -11.66
CA LYS A 276 -8.71 6.16 -11.93
C LYS A 276 -8.00 5.12 -11.07
N TYR A 277 -6.78 5.42 -10.60
CA TYR A 277 -5.98 4.49 -9.81
C TYR A 277 -5.73 5.07 -8.40
N SER A 278 -6.80 5.10 -7.62
CA SER A 278 -6.85 5.60 -6.24
C SER A 278 -7.44 4.57 -5.28
N LEU A 279 -7.27 4.74 -3.96
CA LEU A 279 -7.95 3.86 -2.99
C LEU A 279 -9.47 3.95 -3.12
N GLU A 280 -9.99 5.15 -3.33
CA GLU A 280 -11.41 5.43 -3.52
C GLU A 280 -11.97 4.72 -4.76
N SER A 281 -11.20 4.68 -5.86
CA SER A 281 -11.58 3.91 -7.06
C SER A 281 -11.59 2.40 -6.85
N LEU A 282 -10.76 1.89 -5.92
CA LEU A 282 -10.71 0.47 -5.57
C LEU A 282 -11.75 0.08 -4.51
N TYR A 283 -12.40 1.04 -3.86
CA TYR A 283 -13.38 0.77 -2.82
C TYR A 283 -14.46 -0.26 -3.21
N PRO A 284 -15.04 -0.23 -4.43
CA PRO A 284 -16.00 -1.24 -4.84
C PRO A 284 -15.38 -2.65 -4.92
N ILE A 285 -14.14 -2.77 -5.42
CA ILE A 285 -13.42 -4.06 -5.48
C ILE A 285 -13.11 -4.58 -4.07
N ILE A 286 -12.63 -3.71 -3.17
CA ILE A 286 -12.23 -4.11 -1.81
C ILE A 286 -13.43 -4.69 -1.03
N ASN A 287 -14.64 -4.19 -1.29
CA ASN A 287 -15.86 -4.60 -0.57
C ASN A 287 -16.72 -5.63 -1.34
N ASP A 288 -16.32 -6.00 -2.56
CA ASP A 288 -17.04 -7.00 -3.34
C ASP A 288 -16.54 -8.42 -2.98
N LYS A 289 -17.48 -9.31 -2.66
CA LYS A 289 -17.22 -10.69 -2.23
C LYS A 289 -16.62 -11.59 -3.32
N ASN A 290 -16.59 -11.13 -4.57
CA ASN A 290 -15.99 -11.84 -5.70
C ASN A 290 -14.48 -11.62 -5.80
N PHE A 291 -13.91 -10.67 -5.06
CA PHE A 291 -12.48 -10.40 -5.04
C PHE A 291 -11.92 -10.58 -3.62
N VAL A 292 -10.68 -11.04 -3.55
CA VAL A 292 -10.02 -11.36 -2.28
C VAL A 292 -8.66 -10.70 -2.13
N GLY A 293 -8.09 -10.16 -3.22
CA GLY A 293 -6.92 -9.32 -3.09
C GLY A 293 -6.40 -8.71 -4.39
N LEU A 294 -5.33 -7.93 -4.27
CA LEU A 294 -4.62 -7.31 -5.37
C LEU A 294 -3.12 -7.63 -5.29
N LEU A 295 -2.60 -8.16 -6.39
CA LEU A 295 -1.19 -8.36 -6.69
C LEU A 295 -0.79 -7.41 -7.82
N SER A 296 0.51 -7.16 -8.01
CA SER A 296 1.04 -6.38 -9.13
C SER A 296 0.79 -7.08 -10.49
N SER A 297 0.53 -8.38 -10.47
CA SER A 297 0.07 -9.16 -11.62
C SER A 297 -1.43 -9.01 -11.91
N GLY A 298 -2.26 -8.62 -10.94
CA GLY A 298 -3.70 -8.47 -11.15
C GLY A 298 -4.55 -8.63 -9.87
N VAL A 299 -5.86 -8.59 -10.05
CA VAL A 299 -6.86 -8.81 -8.99
C VAL A 299 -7.10 -10.29 -8.82
N VAL A 300 -7.06 -10.78 -7.59
CA VAL A 300 -7.36 -12.18 -7.25
C VAL A 300 -8.85 -12.32 -6.98
N THR A 301 -9.51 -13.19 -7.74
CA THR A 301 -10.92 -13.52 -7.56
C THR A 301 -11.10 -14.54 -6.45
N LYS A 302 -12.32 -14.65 -5.92
CA LYS A 302 -12.67 -15.67 -4.90
C LYS A 302 -12.34 -17.09 -5.36
N ASP A 303 -12.45 -17.36 -6.65
CA ASP A 303 -12.21 -18.68 -7.27
C ASP A 303 -10.71 -18.95 -7.50
N GLY A 304 -9.83 -18.05 -7.08
CA GLY A 304 -8.37 -18.21 -7.18
C GLY A 304 -7.80 -17.84 -8.55
N MET A 305 -8.57 -17.18 -9.41
CA MET A 305 -8.06 -16.64 -10.67
C MET A 305 -7.42 -15.27 -10.47
N VAL A 306 -6.44 -14.92 -11.30
CA VAL A 306 -5.87 -13.57 -11.36
C VAL A 306 -6.32 -12.91 -12.65
N ILE A 307 -7.11 -11.85 -12.54
CA ILE A 307 -7.63 -11.07 -13.68
C ILE A 307 -7.02 -9.66 -13.72
N GLY A 308 -7.18 -8.95 -14.84
CA GLY A 308 -6.65 -7.59 -14.95
C GLY A 308 -7.37 -6.60 -14.04
N LEU A 309 -6.66 -5.59 -13.52
CA LEU A 309 -7.29 -4.56 -12.67
C LEU A 309 -8.37 -3.77 -13.42
N ASP A 310 -8.12 -3.40 -14.67
CA ASP A 310 -9.11 -2.68 -15.49
C ASP A 310 -10.36 -3.53 -15.77
N GLU A 311 -10.19 -4.85 -15.90
CA GLU A 311 -11.29 -5.80 -16.08
C GLU A 311 -12.13 -5.90 -14.80
N ALA A 312 -11.49 -6.06 -13.63
CA ALA A 312 -12.18 -6.09 -12.35
C ALA A 312 -12.97 -4.80 -12.07
N LEU A 313 -12.37 -3.63 -12.37
CA LEU A 313 -13.04 -2.33 -12.24
C LEU A 313 -14.28 -2.23 -13.15
N GLN A 314 -14.27 -2.85 -14.33
CA GLN A 314 -15.46 -2.88 -15.20
C GLN A 314 -16.55 -3.81 -14.66
N GLN A 315 -16.19 -4.87 -13.93
CA GLN A 315 -17.17 -5.81 -13.38
C GLN A 315 -17.99 -5.19 -12.23
N VAL A 316 -17.37 -4.36 -11.40
CA VAL A 316 -18.03 -3.73 -10.22
C VAL A 316 -18.77 -2.43 -10.52
N ASN A 317 -18.58 -1.85 -11.71
CA ASN A 317 -19.23 -0.60 -12.15
C ASN A 317 -20.43 -0.83 -13.08
N LYS A 318 -20.85 -2.09 -13.28
CA LYS A 318 -22.07 -2.47 -13.99
C LYS A 318 -23.23 -2.60 -13.01
#